data_AF-A0A3M5U3V9-F1
#
_entry.id   AF-A0A3M5U3V9-F1
#
_cell.length_a   1.000
_cell.length_b   1.000
_cell.length_c   1.000
_cell.angle_alpha   90.00
_cell.angle_beta   90.00
_cell.angle_gamma   90.00
#
_symmetry.space_group_name_H-M   'P 1'
#
loop_
_entity.id
_entity.type
_entity.pdbx_description
1 polymer ?
#
loop_
_entity_poly.entity_id
_entity_poly.type
_entity_poly.pdbx_seq_one_letter_code
_entity_poly.pdbx_strand_id
1 'polypeptide(L)'
;MNRFRHEDDYRQLCAASGLRVRSLEVRPQVLHYPDVRSLTHELKALGAHNLNPGRPSGLTGRERILGMVQAYEGFRQPAGLPATYQVVYAVLEKA
;
A
#
# COMPACT_ATOMS: atom_id res chain seq x y z
N MET A 1 12.22 -7.27 2.50
CA MET A 1 10.96 -7.01 3.21
C MET A 1 10.68 -5.51 3.15
N ASN A 2 9.53 -5.06 2.62
CA ASN A 2 9.17 -3.64 2.64
C ASN A 2 8.82 -3.26 4.08
N ARG A 3 9.60 -2.35 4.67
CA ARG A 3 9.34 -1.80 6.00
C ARG A 3 8.80 -0.40 5.82
N PHE A 4 7.49 -0.26 6.01
CA PHE A 4 6.84 1.05 6.02
C PHE A 4 7.17 1.75 7.35
N ARG A 5 7.52 3.03 7.28
CA ARG A 5 7.79 3.87 8.45
C ARG A 5 6.48 4.41 9.00
N HIS A 6 6.46 4.72 10.30
CA HIS A 6 5.34 5.42 10.91
C HIS A 6 5.37 6.89 10.52
N GLU A 7 4.22 7.55 10.59
CA GLU A 7 4.11 9.00 10.33
C GLU A 7 5.08 9.82 11.20
N ASP A 8 5.23 9.44 12.48
CA ASP A 8 6.13 10.12 13.41
C ASP A 8 7.60 10.07 12.97
N ASP A 9 8.01 8.99 12.30
CA ASP A 9 9.37 8.90 11.73
C ASP A 9 9.57 9.99 10.66
N TYR A 10 8.57 10.24 9.81
CA TYR A 10 8.63 11.30 8.81
C TYR A 10 8.60 12.68 9.45
N ARG A 11 7.81 12.89 10.51
CA ARG A 11 7.80 14.14 11.30
C ARG A 11 9.21 14.46 11.83
N GLN A 12 9.84 13.48 12.46
CA GLN A 12 11.19 13.63 13.01
C GLN A 12 12.23 13.92 11.92
N LEU A 13 12.19 13.18 10.81
CA LEU A 13 13.13 13.38 9.70
C LEU A 13 12.96 14.75 9.03
N CYS A 14 11.73 15.22 8.84
CA CYS A 14 11.47 16.55 8.30
C CYS A 14 11.98 17.64 9.26
N ALA A 15 11.75 17.51 10.56
CA ALA A 15 12.25 18.44 11.56
C ALA A 15 13.80 18.47 11.63
N ALA A 16 14.45 17.32 11.48
CA ALA A 16 15.91 17.19 11.49
C ALA A 16 16.60 17.60 10.18
N SER A 17 15.83 17.91 9.13
CA SER A 17 16.38 18.16 7.78
C SER A 17 17.13 19.49 7.61
N GLY A 18 16.98 20.42 8.56
CA GLY A 18 17.49 21.79 8.42
C GLY A 18 16.68 22.67 7.46
N LEU A 19 15.59 22.16 6.89
CA LEU A 19 14.64 22.92 6.07
C LEU A 19 13.44 23.35 6.92
N ARG A 20 12.78 24.45 6.54
CA ARG A 20 11.52 24.85 7.15
C ARG A 20 10.40 23.97 6.62
N VAL A 21 9.75 23.22 7.50
CA VAL A 21 8.56 22.41 7.16
C VAL A 21 7.36 23.33 7.00
N ARG A 22 6.74 23.34 5.81
CA ARG A 22 5.50 24.08 5.51
C ARG A 22 4.27 23.24 5.76
N SER A 23 4.30 21.98 5.33
CA SER A 23 3.26 21.01 5.61
C SER A 23 3.82 19.60 5.64
N LEU A 24 3.20 18.76 6.45
CA LEU A 24 3.40 17.32 6.46
C LEU A 24 2.05 16.67 6.79
N GLU A 25 1.56 15.85 5.87
CA GLU A 25 0.26 15.22 6.00
C GLU A 25 0.30 13.78 5.49
N VAL A 26 -0.44 12.89 6.14
CA VAL A 26 -0.70 11.54 5.65
C VAL A 26 -2.14 11.46 5.21
N ARG A 27 -2.36 11.06 3.96
CA ARG A 27 -3.71 10.94 3.39
C ARG A 27 -3.93 9.55 2.81
N PRO A 28 -5.10 8.94 3.07
CA PRO A 28 -5.48 7.72 2.39
C PRO A 28 -5.79 8.02 0.92
N GLN A 29 -5.22 7.25 0.01
CA GLN A 29 -5.58 7.21 -1.40
C GLN A 29 -6.14 5.83 -1.73
N VAL A 30 -7.34 5.77 -2.28
CA VAL A 30 -7.95 4.51 -2.70
C VAL A 30 -7.85 4.38 -4.20
N LEU A 31 -7.23 3.30 -4.66
CA LEU A 31 -7.26 2.89 -6.05
C LEU A 31 -8.24 1.74 -6.19
N HIS A 32 -8.97 1.71 -7.31
CA HIS A 32 -9.92 0.65 -7.60
C HIS A 32 -9.45 -0.18 -8.79
N TYR A 33 -9.53 -1.49 -8.64
CA TYR A 33 -9.11 -2.45 -9.65
C TYR A 33 -10.29 -3.30 -10.13
N PRO A 34 -10.38 -3.65 -11.42
CA PRO A 34 -11.47 -4.45 -11.93
C PRO A 34 -11.47 -5.87 -11.34
N ASP A 35 -10.30 -6.42 -11.01
CA ASP A 35 -10.14 -7.78 -10.49
C ASP A 35 -8.88 -7.95 -9.62
N VAL A 36 -8.79 -9.09 -8.95
CA VAL A 36 -7.66 -9.41 -8.05
C VAL A 36 -6.34 -9.55 -8.81
N ARG A 37 -6.39 -9.93 -10.10
CA ARG A 37 -5.18 -10.12 -10.91
C ARG A 37 -4.51 -8.77 -11.19
N SER A 38 -5.27 -7.78 -11.63
CA SER A 38 -4.82 -6.41 -11.86
C SER A 38 -4.32 -5.76 -10.56
N LEU A 39 -5.05 -5.93 -9.45
CA LEU A 39 -4.62 -5.48 -8.12
C LEU A 39 -3.27 -6.09 -7.72
N THR A 40 -3.13 -7.41 -7.78
CA THR A 40 -1.90 -8.11 -7.34
C THR A 40 -0.73 -7.88 -8.29
N HIS A 41 -0.98 -7.67 -9.57
CA HIS A 41 0.03 -7.27 -10.55
C HIS A 41 0.60 -5.89 -10.23
N GLU A 42 -0.28 -4.91 -9.96
CA GLU A 42 0.15 -3.55 -9.62
C GLU A 42 0.95 -3.51 -8.31
N LEU A 43 0.48 -4.18 -7.26
CA LEU A 43 1.23 -4.31 -6.02
C LEU A 43 2.63 -4.92 -6.24
N LYS A 44 2.74 -5.94 -7.11
CA LYS A 44 4.03 -6.53 -7.46
C LYS A 44 4.93 -5.55 -8.20
N ALA A 45 4.39 -4.76 -9.13
CA ALA A 45 5.12 -3.73 -9.87
C ALA A 45 5.64 -2.62 -8.94
N LEU A 46 4.86 -2.24 -7.93
CA LEU A 46 5.24 -1.30 -6.87
C LEU A 46 6.29 -1.84 -5.89
N GLY A 47 6.83 -3.05 -6.14
CA GLY A 47 7.80 -3.69 -5.26
C GLY A 47 7.19 -4.23 -3.97
N ALA A 48 5.86 -4.25 -3.81
CA ALA A 48 5.17 -4.89 -2.70
C ALA A 48 5.14 -6.41 -2.91
N HIS A 49 6.32 -7.03 -2.82
CA HIS A 49 6.43 -8.47 -2.71
C HIS A 49 5.79 -8.85 -1.37
N ASN A 50 4.62 -9.49 -1.40
CA ASN A 50 3.85 -9.85 -0.20
C ASN A 50 4.72 -10.63 0.82
N LEU A 51 4.95 -10.04 2.00
CA LEU A 51 5.85 -10.53 3.06
C LEU A 51 5.09 -10.95 4.32
N ASN A 52 3.99 -11.67 4.18
CA ASN A 52 3.37 -12.30 5.35
C ASN A 52 4.29 -13.42 5.85
N PRO A 53 4.82 -13.36 7.09
CA PRO A 53 5.56 -14.46 7.68
C PRO A 53 4.59 -15.63 7.93
N GLY A 54 4.99 -16.84 7.53
CA GLY A 54 4.16 -18.06 7.69
C GLY A 54 3.57 -18.64 6.39
N ARG A 55 4.10 -18.28 5.22
CA ARG A 55 3.54 -18.72 3.93
C ARG A 55 3.76 -20.23 3.69
N PRO A 56 2.71 -21.05 3.50
CA PRO A 56 2.86 -22.36 2.86
C PRO A 56 3.30 -22.17 1.39
N SER A 57 4.19 -23.04 0.89
CA SER A 57 4.77 -22.91 -0.45
C SER A 57 3.69 -22.92 -1.54
N GLY A 58 3.31 -21.73 -2.03
CA GLY A 58 2.56 -21.54 -3.27
C GLY A 58 1.09 -21.12 -3.14
N LEU A 59 0.72 -20.14 -3.98
CA LEU A 59 -0.65 -19.94 -4.50
C LEU A 59 -0.88 -20.85 -5.73
N THR A 60 -0.25 -22.02 -5.79
CA THR A 60 -0.22 -22.85 -7.02
C THR A 60 -1.44 -23.74 -7.18
N GLY A 61 -2.21 -23.98 -6.11
CA GLY A 61 -3.47 -24.72 -6.16
C GLY A 61 -4.61 -23.85 -6.69
N ARG A 62 -5.33 -24.35 -7.70
CA ARG A 62 -6.52 -23.69 -8.29
C ARG A 62 -7.53 -23.25 -7.23
N GLU A 63 -7.83 -24.12 -6.27
CA GLU A 63 -8.78 -23.82 -5.18
C GLU A 63 -8.30 -22.67 -4.30
N ARG A 64 -7.00 -22.56 -4.02
CA ARG A 64 -6.44 -21.49 -3.20
C ARG A 64 -6.49 -20.14 -3.94
N ILE A 65 -6.27 -20.13 -5.25
CA ILE A 65 -6.47 -18.94 -6.09
C ILE A 65 -7.95 -18.53 -6.08
N LEU A 66 -8.86 -19.48 -6.26
CA LEU A 66 -10.30 -19.21 -6.24
C LEU A 66 -10.77 -18.67 -4.88
N GLY A 67 -10.29 -19.27 -3.78
CA GLY A 67 -10.58 -18.78 -2.43
C GLY A 67 -10.07 -17.35 -2.20
N MET A 68 -8.87 -17.03 -2.70
CA MET A 68 -8.35 -15.65 -2.67
C MET A 68 -9.23 -14.69 -3.47
N VAL A 69 -9.62 -15.08 -4.69
CA VAL A 69 -10.52 -14.26 -5.52
C VAL A 69 -11.84 -14.01 -4.80
N GLN A 70 -12.50 -15.06 -4.31
CA GLN A 70 -13.77 -14.95 -3.59
C GLN A 70 -13.67 -14.08 -2.33
N ALA A 71 -12.59 -14.22 -1.56
CA ALA A 71 -12.37 -13.38 -0.38
C ALA A 71 -12.26 -11.89 -0.75
N TYR A 72 -11.58 -11.57 -1.85
CA TYR A 72 -11.46 -10.19 -2.33
C TYR A 72 -12.77 -9.64 -2.87
N GLU A 73 -13.58 -10.47 -3.54
CA GLU A 73 -14.90 -10.07 -4.05
C GLU A 73 -15.83 -9.56 -2.93
N GLY A 74 -15.66 -10.03 -1.69
CA GLY A 74 -16.37 -9.49 -0.53
C GLY A 74 -16.09 -8.00 -0.24
N PHE A 75 -15.00 -7.45 -0.77
CA PHE A 75 -14.65 -6.02 -0.63
C PHE A 75 -15.04 -5.17 -1.86
N ARG A 76 -15.66 -5.76 -2.89
CA ARG A 76 -15.98 -5.04 -4.13
C ARG A 76 -16.92 -3.87 -3.86
N GLN A 77 -16.56 -2.73 -4.46
CA GLN A 77 -17.37 -1.51 -4.52
C GLN A 77 -17.84 -1.29 -5.97
N PRO A 78 -18.80 -0.38 -6.22
CA PRO A 78 -19.22 -0.06 -7.59
C PRO A 78 -18.07 0.34 -8.52
N ALA A 79 -17.02 0.98 -7.98
CA ALA A 79 -15.84 1.39 -8.73
C ALA A 79 -14.81 0.26 -8.93
N GLY A 80 -14.95 -0.89 -8.26
CA GLY A 80 -14.03 -2.02 -8.31
C GLY A 80 -13.55 -2.48 -6.94
N LEU A 81 -12.51 -3.31 -6.92
CA LEU A 81 -11.84 -3.76 -5.71
C LEU A 81 -10.94 -2.65 -5.15
N PRO A 82 -11.17 -2.18 -3.92
CA PRO A 82 -10.40 -1.09 -3.34
C PRO A 82 -9.03 -1.57 -2.83
N ALA A 83 -7.98 -0.79 -3.10
CA ALA A 83 -6.70 -0.87 -2.40
C ALA A 83 -6.36 0.52 -1.85
N THR A 84 -6.19 0.61 -0.53
CA THR A 84 -5.90 1.87 0.15
C THR A 84 -4.40 2.01 0.43
N TYR A 85 -3.84 3.14 0.02
CA TYR A 85 -2.46 3.55 0.26
C TYR A 85 -2.44 4.69 1.27
N GLN A 86 -1.59 4.61 2.28
CA GLN A 86 -1.29 5.76 3.15
C GLN A 86 -0.14 6.54 2.52
N VAL A 87 -0.43 7.73 2.00
CA VAL A 87 0.53 8.55 1.25
C VAL A 87 0.95 9.73 2.10
N VAL A 88 2.27 9.88 2.29
CA VAL A 88 2.87 11.00 3.00
C VAL A 88 3.19 12.13 2.02
N TYR A 89 2.63 13.31 2.25
CA TYR A 89 2.92 14.55 1.53
C TYR A 89 3.72 15.47 2.44
N ALA A 90 4.86 15.96 1.96
CA ALA A 90 5.70 16.89 2.70
C ALA A 90 6.11 18.06 1.80
N VAL A 91 5.88 19.30 2.25
CA VAL A 91 6.41 20.51 1.61
C VAL A 91 7.42 21.14 2.56
N LEU A 92 8.68 21.22 2.10
CA LEU A 92 9.78 21.81 2.84
C LEU A 92 10.44 22.86 1.96
N GLU A 93 10.99 23.90 2.57
CA GLU A 93 11.69 24.97 1.85
C GLU A 93 12.98 25.38 2.57
N LYS A 94 13.92 25.89 1.78
CA LYS A 94 15.13 26.51 2.32
C LYS A 94 14.75 27.83 3.01
N ALA A 95 15.30 28.06 4.20
CA ALA A 95 15.14 29.31 4.93
C ALA A 95 15.69 30.50 4.14
#